data_AF-A0A2T4ZIS5-F1
#
_entry.id   AF-A0A2T4ZIS5-F1
#
_cell.length_a   1.000
_cell.length_b   1.000
_cell.length_c   1.000
_cell.angle_alpha   90.00
_cell.angle_beta   90.00
_cell.angle_gamma   90.00
#
_symmetry.space_group_name_H-M   'P 1'
#
loop_
_entity.id
_entity.type
_entity.pdbx_description
1 polymer ?
#
loop_
_entity_poly.entity_id
_entity_poly.type
_entity_poly.pdbx_seq_one_letter_code
_entity_poly.pdbx_strand_id
1 'polypeptide(L)'
;MLIAEADRPLSGPLSHLPGIETCRRLIEAVQDTLAGQTPWHDGAAMATRIMACTKARPTEAADTGLIVAEIAKALCSYPPAVASHATEHIIATFPFRPTPAEIHTAAKARAQDLRIAAAVAERVIKAREHRSEQRRLAQAEAEEDARAIAEGRETAAQRRARVAAEARGVIDKIRAAPDNHHQA
;
A
#
# COMPACT_ATOMS: atom_id res chain seq x y z
N MET A 1 8.40 -6.70 -9.78
CA MET A 1 7.02 -7.15 -9.52
C MET A 1 6.38 -6.54 -8.26
N LEU A 2 7.12 -5.83 -7.41
CA LEU A 2 6.67 -5.28 -6.11
C LEU A 2 5.97 -3.92 -6.18
N ILE A 3 6.50 -3.04 -7.02
CA ILE A 3 5.90 -1.75 -7.38
C ILE A 3 4.51 -1.98 -8.01
N ALA A 4 4.34 -3.06 -8.78
CA ALA A 4 3.10 -3.38 -9.49
C ALA A 4 1.90 -3.71 -8.57
N GLU A 5 2.11 -4.34 -7.41
CA GLU A 5 0.99 -4.70 -6.50
C GLU A 5 0.61 -3.51 -5.61
N ALA A 6 1.60 -2.74 -5.14
CA ALA A 6 1.39 -1.50 -4.39
C ALA A 6 0.80 -0.38 -5.27
N ASP A 7 1.05 -0.40 -6.58
CA ASP A 7 0.53 0.57 -7.56
C ASP A 7 -0.75 0.11 -8.26
N ARG A 8 -1.21 -1.13 -8.03
CA ARG A 8 -2.45 -1.62 -8.66
C ARG A 8 -3.61 -0.71 -8.25
N PRO A 9 -4.52 -0.32 -9.16
CA PRO A 9 -5.69 0.47 -8.81
C PRO A 9 -6.44 -0.13 -7.61
N LEU A 10 -6.99 0.73 -6.74
CA LEU A 10 -7.85 0.24 -5.66
C LEU A 10 -9.03 -0.50 -6.31
N SER A 11 -9.18 -1.78 -5.99
CA SER A 11 -10.24 -2.59 -6.55
C SER A 11 -11.56 -2.30 -5.82
N GLY A 12 -12.59 -1.99 -6.59
CA GLY A 12 -13.96 -1.80 -6.09
C GLY A 12 -14.26 -0.41 -5.50
N PRO A 13 -15.52 -0.18 -5.10
CA PRO A 13 -15.96 1.10 -4.55
C PRO A 13 -15.28 1.43 -3.21
N LEU A 14 -14.90 2.69 -3.01
CA LEU A 14 -14.31 3.17 -1.73
C LEU A 14 -15.19 2.90 -0.50
N SER A 15 -16.50 2.67 -0.66
CA SER A 15 -17.41 2.32 0.43
C SER A 15 -17.12 0.95 1.04
N HIS A 16 -16.47 0.03 0.31
CA HIS A 16 -16.12 -1.31 0.80
C HIS A 16 -14.72 -1.35 1.44
N LEU A 17 -13.94 -0.29 1.32
CA LEU A 17 -12.61 -0.19 1.92
C LEU A 17 -12.69 0.30 3.37
N PRO A 18 -11.67 0.06 4.21
CA PRO A 18 -11.67 0.57 5.59
C PRO A 18 -11.79 2.09 5.66
N GLY A 19 -12.27 2.62 6.79
CA GLY A 19 -12.31 4.05 7.06
C GLY A 19 -10.92 4.64 7.26
N ILE A 20 -10.79 5.97 7.15
CA ILE A 20 -9.52 6.70 7.31
C ILE A 20 -8.85 6.36 8.65
N GLU A 21 -9.63 6.35 9.72
CA GLU A 21 -9.13 6.10 11.07
C GLU A 21 -8.62 4.65 11.26
N THR A 22 -9.27 3.68 10.62
CA THR A 22 -8.80 2.30 10.60
C THR A 22 -7.48 2.18 9.83
N CYS A 23 -7.36 2.88 8.69
CA CYS A 23 -6.13 2.91 7.91
C CYS A 23 -4.97 3.56 8.68
N ARG A 24 -5.21 4.65 9.43
CA ARG A 24 -4.18 5.29 10.26
C ARG A 24 -3.66 4.36 11.35
N ARG A 25 -4.58 3.75 12.11
CA ARG A 25 -4.23 2.76 13.14
C ARG A 25 -3.47 1.56 12.57
N LEU A 26 -3.80 1.12 11.36
CA LEU A 26 -3.06 0.06 10.67
C LEU A 26 -1.63 0.50 10.35
N ILE A 27 -1.44 1.72 9.82
CA ILE A 27 -0.12 2.26 9.50
C ILE A 27 0.75 2.36 10.76
N GLU A 28 0.20 2.93 11.83
CA GLU A 28 0.88 3.02 13.13
C GLU A 28 1.27 1.64 13.65
N ALA A 29 0.32 0.69 13.68
CA ALA A 29 0.59 -0.68 14.10
C ALA A 29 1.66 -1.37 13.25
N VAL A 30 1.70 -1.12 11.93
CA VAL A 30 2.75 -1.63 11.04
C VAL A 30 4.11 -0.99 11.36
N GLN A 31 4.15 0.32 11.59
CA GLN A 31 5.37 1.02 11.93
C GLN A 31 5.95 0.51 13.26
N ASP A 32 5.10 0.36 14.27
CA ASP A 32 5.47 -0.22 15.57
C ASP A 32 5.96 -1.67 15.41
N THR A 33 5.26 -2.47 14.59
CA THR A 33 5.64 -3.85 14.29
C THR A 33 7.02 -3.96 13.64
N LEU A 34 7.38 -2.97 12.81
CA LEU A 34 8.66 -2.93 12.11
C LEU A 34 9.75 -2.17 12.89
N ALA A 35 9.43 -1.69 14.09
CA ALA A 35 10.38 -0.97 14.93
C ALA A 35 11.31 -1.92 15.68
N GLY A 36 12.58 -1.55 15.73
CA GLY A 36 13.59 -2.26 16.51
C GLY A 36 13.99 -3.62 15.95
N GLN A 37 14.75 -4.35 16.76
CA GLN A 37 15.30 -5.65 16.44
C GLN A 37 15.00 -6.63 17.56
N THR A 38 14.84 -7.91 17.21
CA THR A 38 14.59 -8.97 18.19
C THR A 38 15.80 -9.13 19.10
N PRO A 39 15.65 -9.06 20.43
CA PRO A 39 16.74 -9.34 21.35
C PRO A 39 17.26 -10.77 21.24
N TRP A 40 18.53 -10.98 21.60
CA TRP A 40 19.16 -12.30 21.54
C TRP A 40 18.40 -13.38 22.31
N HIS A 41 17.94 -13.08 23.53
CA HIS A 41 17.26 -14.05 24.38
C HIS A 41 15.95 -14.55 23.75
N ASP A 42 15.19 -13.65 23.13
CA ASP A 42 13.95 -13.98 22.41
C ASP A 42 14.26 -14.79 21.15
N GLY A 43 15.26 -14.37 20.36
CA GLY A 43 15.70 -15.09 19.17
C GLY A 43 16.15 -16.52 19.48
N ALA A 44 16.90 -16.71 20.56
CA ALA A 44 17.35 -18.02 21.02
C ALA A 44 16.18 -18.90 21.50
N ALA A 45 15.21 -18.33 22.22
CA ALA A 45 14.00 -19.05 22.64
C ALA A 45 13.16 -19.52 21.43
N MET A 46 12.96 -18.64 20.45
CA MET A 46 12.26 -18.97 19.20
C MET A 46 12.99 -20.05 18.39
N ALA A 47 14.30 -19.93 18.24
CA ALA A 47 15.14 -20.94 17.56
C ALA A 47 15.05 -22.31 18.25
N THR A 48 15.10 -22.32 19.58
CA THR A 48 14.94 -23.55 20.37
C THR A 48 13.58 -24.19 20.13
N ARG A 49 12.51 -23.39 20.08
CA ARG A 49 11.15 -23.88 19.81
C ARG A 49 11.02 -24.49 18.42
N ILE A 50 11.58 -23.85 17.39
CA ILE A 50 11.65 -24.41 16.03
C ILE A 50 12.33 -25.78 16.05
N MET A 51 13.46 -25.89 16.75
CA MET A 51 14.21 -27.13 16.83
C MET A 51 13.47 -28.24 17.57
N ALA A 52 12.64 -27.90 18.57
CA ALA A 52 11.80 -28.86 19.29
C ALA A 52 10.62 -29.38 18.44
N CYS A 53 10.09 -28.55 17.53
CA CYS A 53 8.96 -28.91 16.68
C CYS A 53 9.36 -29.58 15.35
N THR A 54 10.64 -29.56 15.00
CA THR A 54 11.14 -30.11 13.72
C THR A 54 11.85 -31.44 13.93
N LYS A 55 11.73 -32.35 12.96
CA LYS A 55 12.41 -33.65 13.05
C LYS A 55 13.90 -33.46 12.81
N ALA A 56 14.72 -34.06 13.67
CA ALA A 56 16.15 -34.19 13.42
C ALA A 56 16.38 -35.09 12.21
N ARG A 57 17.31 -34.71 11.32
CA ARG A 57 17.78 -35.66 10.30
C ARG A 57 18.57 -36.78 10.99
N PRO A 58 18.49 -38.04 10.50
CA PRO A 58 19.04 -39.21 11.20
C PRO A 58 20.54 -39.19 11.54
N THR A 59 21.31 -38.25 11.02
CA THR A 59 22.79 -38.22 11.11
C THR A 59 23.39 -37.09 11.96
N GLU A 60 22.58 -36.21 12.58
CA GLU A 60 23.07 -34.89 13.04
C GLU A 60 22.67 -34.49 14.47
N ALA A 61 22.75 -35.41 15.44
CA ALA A 61 22.44 -35.08 16.84
C ALA A 61 23.45 -34.07 17.46
N ALA A 62 24.72 -34.11 17.03
CA ALA A 62 25.82 -33.38 17.65
C ALA A 62 25.80 -31.84 17.45
N ASP A 63 25.22 -31.32 16.38
CA ASP A 63 25.33 -29.89 16.01
C ASP A 63 24.12 -29.02 16.39
N THR A 64 23.24 -29.55 17.23
CA THR A 64 21.97 -28.87 17.59
C THR A 64 22.19 -27.47 18.16
N GLY A 65 23.21 -27.28 19.02
CA GLY A 65 23.51 -25.97 19.62
C GLY A 65 23.98 -24.92 18.61
N LEU A 66 24.79 -25.32 17.64
CA LEU A 66 25.27 -24.42 16.57
C LEU A 66 24.12 -23.99 15.66
N ILE A 67 23.23 -24.92 15.30
CA ILE A 67 22.05 -24.64 14.49
C ILE A 67 21.12 -23.66 15.21
N VAL A 68 20.85 -23.88 16.50
CA VAL A 68 20.05 -22.95 17.32
C VAL A 68 20.68 -21.55 17.32
N ALA A 69 22.00 -21.45 17.49
CA ALA A 69 22.70 -20.17 17.51
C ALA A 69 22.60 -19.43 16.16
N GLU A 70 22.77 -20.14 15.03
CA GLU A 70 22.67 -19.52 13.70
C GLU A 70 21.23 -19.09 13.35
N ILE A 71 20.23 -19.90 13.70
CA ILE A 71 18.81 -19.53 13.55
C ILE A 71 18.49 -18.32 14.43
N ALA A 72 18.98 -18.29 15.68
CA ALA A 72 18.78 -17.17 16.59
C ALA A 72 19.38 -15.87 16.03
N LYS A 73 20.60 -15.90 15.47
CA LYS A 73 21.21 -14.75 14.79
C LYS A 73 20.35 -14.23 13.64
N ALA A 74 19.80 -15.14 12.83
CA ALA A 74 18.92 -14.77 11.73
C ALA A 74 17.64 -14.08 12.24
N LEU A 75 17.01 -14.61 13.29
CA LEU A 75 15.81 -14.02 13.91
C LEU A 75 16.10 -12.64 14.53
N CYS A 76 17.26 -12.47 15.15
CA CYS A 76 17.70 -11.19 15.74
C CYS A 76 17.91 -10.08 14.70
N SER A 77 18.00 -10.43 13.42
CA SER A 77 18.13 -9.46 12.32
C SER A 77 16.77 -8.85 11.90
N TYR A 78 15.67 -9.29 12.51
CA TYR A 78 14.32 -8.79 12.23
C TYR A 78 13.62 -8.24 13.48
N PRO A 79 12.62 -7.35 13.29
CA PRO A 79 11.75 -6.91 14.38
C PRO A 79 11.04 -8.06 15.10
N PRO A 80 10.74 -7.94 16.41
CA PRO A 80 10.18 -9.03 17.23
C PRO A 80 8.96 -9.73 16.63
N ALA A 81 7.98 -8.96 16.16
CA ALA A 81 6.75 -9.51 15.59
C ALA A 81 6.98 -10.18 14.22
N VAL A 82 7.97 -9.72 13.44
CA VAL A 82 8.36 -10.37 12.18
C VAL A 82 9.08 -11.69 12.46
N ALA A 83 10.01 -11.71 13.42
CA ALA A 83 10.71 -12.92 13.86
C ALA A 83 9.73 -13.95 14.44
N SER A 84 8.76 -13.51 15.25
CA SER A 84 7.71 -14.38 15.77
C SER A 84 6.87 -15.00 14.65
N HIS A 85 6.46 -14.19 13.66
CA HIS A 85 5.73 -14.73 12.51
C HIS A 85 6.55 -15.75 11.73
N ALA A 86 7.81 -15.44 11.42
CA ALA A 86 8.70 -16.36 10.72
C ALA A 86 8.82 -17.68 11.49
N THR A 87 8.98 -17.62 12.81
CA THR A 87 9.04 -18.79 13.68
C THR A 87 7.79 -19.68 13.56
N GLU A 88 6.59 -19.10 13.68
CA GLU A 88 5.34 -19.86 13.55
C GLU A 88 5.15 -20.45 12.15
N HIS A 89 5.44 -19.65 11.11
CA HIS A 89 5.33 -20.09 9.73
C HIS A 89 6.27 -21.27 9.44
N ILE A 90 7.49 -21.18 9.95
CA ILE A 90 8.51 -22.21 9.76
C ILE A 90 8.10 -23.52 10.46
N ILE A 91 7.62 -23.43 11.70
CA ILE A 91 7.08 -24.59 12.44
C ILE A 91 5.93 -25.26 11.67
N ALA A 92 5.05 -24.47 11.07
CA ALA A 92 3.89 -24.98 10.34
C ALA A 92 4.25 -25.60 8.98
N THR A 93 5.30 -25.11 8.32
CA THR A 93 5.57 -25.42 6.90
C THR A 93 6.73 -26.38 6.70
N PHE A 94 7.70 -26.41 7.61
CA PHE A 94 8.92 -27.20 7.45
C PHE A 94 8.91 -28.41 8.38
N PRO A 95 8.91 -29.65 7.82
CA PRO A 95 8.93 -30.86 8.63
C PRO A 95 10.32 -31.17 9.24
N PHE A 96 11.37 -30.49 8.77
CA PHE A 96 12.76 -30.70 9.16
C PHE A 96 13.43 -29.39 9.55
N ARG A 97 14.60 -29.49 10.19
CA ARG A 97 15.41 -28.36 10.66
C ARG A 97 15.61 -27.31 9.55
N PRO A 98 15.13 -26.07 9.75
CA PRO A 98 15.28 -25.01 8.78
C PRO A 98 16.69 -24.41 8.83
N THR A 99 17.09 -23.84 7.72
CA THR A 99 18.32 -23.08 7.55
C THR A 99 18.09 -21.59 7.83
N PRO A 100 19.14 -20.81 8.14
CA PRO A 100 19.02 -19.36 8.25
C PRO A 100 18.38 -18.69 7.02
N ALA A 101 18.63 -19.20 5.81
CA ALA A 101 18.07 -18.66 4.58
C ALA A 101 16.53 -18.77 4.52
N GLU A 102 15.96 -19.86 5.03
CA GLU A 102 14.51 -20.05 5.12
C GLU A 102 13.89 -19.09 6.13
N ILE A 103 14.55 -18.86 7.27
CA ILE A 103 14.15 -17.84 8.26
C ILE A 103 14.12 -16.44 7.62
N HIS A 104 15.21 -16.07 6.93
CA HIS A 104 15.29 -14.78 6.23
C HIS A 104 14.19 -14.63 5.16
N THR A 105 13.89 -15.70 4.44
CA THR A 105 12.85 -15.69 3.41
C THR A 105 11.47 -15.43 4.01
N ALA A 106 11.10 -16.17 5.05
CA ALA A 106 9.81 -16.00 5.73
C ALA A 106 9.68 -14.61 6.38
N ALA A 107 10.72 -14.17 7.09
CA ALA A 107 10.75 -12.86 7.75
C ALA A 107 10.69 -11.70 6.74
N LYS A 108 11.43 -11.79 5.63
CA LYS A 108 11.42 -10.77 4.58
C LYS A 108 10.08 -10.69 3.89
N ALA A 109 9.45 -11.83 3.58
CA ALA A 109 8.10 -11.87 3.00
C ALA A 109 7.10 -11.16 3.92
N ARG A 110 7.09 -11.49 5.22
CA ARG A 110 6.20 -10.84 6.19
C ARG A 110 6.45 -9.34 6.31
N ALA A 111 7.70 -8.92 6.42
CA ALA A 111 8.03 -7.50 6.50
C ALA A 111 7.64 -6.74 5.22
N GLN A 112 7.66 -7.41 4.07
CA GLN A 112 7.21 -6.85 2.80
C GLN A 112 5.68 -6.73 2.75
N ASP A 113 4.94 -7.75 3.16
CA ASP A 113 3.47 -7.73 3.21
C ASP A 113 2.95 -6.60 4.11
N LEU A 114 3.59 -6.40 5.27
CA LEU A 114 3.26 -5.30 6.18
C LEU A 114 3.46 -3.93 5.52
N ARG A 115 4.57 -3.73 4.80
CA ARG A 115 4.82 -2.48 4.07
C ARG A 115 3.81 -2.25 2.95
N ILE A 116 3.44 -3.31 2.22
CA ILE A 116 2.40 -3.23 1.19
C ILE A 116 1.06 -2.85 1.84
N ALA A 117 0.69 -3.47 2.96
CA ALA A 117 -0.54 -3.16 3.66
C ALA A 117 -0.59 -1.68 4.11
N ALA A 118 0.50 -1.14 4.65
CA ALA A 118 0.59 0.27 5.00
C ALA A 118 0.47 1.19 3.76
N ALA A 119 1.17 0.88 2.66
CA ALA A 119 1.09 1.66 1.43
C ALA A 119 -0.34 1.66 0.84
N VAL A 120 -1.03 0.52 0.85
CA VAL A 120 -2.43 0.42 0.43
C VAL A 120 -3.33 1.25 1.34
N ALA A 121 -3.12 1.20 2.66
CA ALA A 121 -3.87 1.99 3.62
C ALA A 121 -3.72 3.51 3.39
N GLU A 122 -2.51 3.98 3.13
CA GLU A 122 -2.25 5.38 2.76
C GLU A 122 -3.01 5.81 1.50
N ARG A 123 -3.05 4.94 0.49
CA ARG A 123 -3.78 5.21 -0.75
C ARG A 123 -5.29 5.29 -0.52
N VAL A 124 -5.84 4.44 0.35
CA VAL A 124 -7.25 4.53 0.76
C VAL A 124 -7.54 5.86 1.42
N ILE A 125 -6.66 6.35 2.30
CA ILE A 125 -6.80 7.67 2.93
C ILE A 125 -6.82 8.77 1.86
N LYS A 126 -5.80 8.82 0.99
CA LYS A 126 -5.69 9.82 -0.08
C LYS A 126 -6.92 9.82 -1.01
N ALA A 127 -7.40 8.63 -1.39
CA ALA A 127 -8.58 8.51 -2.26
C ALA A 127 -9.86 9.01 -1.58
N ARG A 128 -10.02 8.76 -0.27
CA ARG A 128 -11.17 9.24 0.50
C ARG A 128 -11.13 10.76 0.70
N GLU A 129 -9.97 11.31 1.03
CA GLU A 129 -9.76 12.76 1.17
C GLU A 129 -10.02 13.47 -0.16
N HIS A 130 -9.49 12.94 -1.27
CA HIS A 130 -9.76 13.47 -2.61
C HIS A 130 -11.26 13.46 -2.95
N ARG A 131 -11.97 12.36 -2.65
CA ARG A 131 -13.42 12.29 -2.88
C ARG A 131 -14.21 13.25 -2.00
N SER A 132 -13.78 13.45 -0.75
CA SER A 132 -14.39 14.44 0.15
C SER A 132 -14.22 15.85 -0.39
N GLU A 133 -13.02 16.18 -0.88
CA GLU A 133 -12.72 17.48 -1.47
C GLU A 133 -13.52 17.72 -2.76
N GLN A 134 -13.60 16.72 -3.65
CA GLN A 134 -14.43 16.81 -4.86
C GLN A 134 -15.91 17.09 -4.53
N ARG A 135 -16.46 16.45 -3.49
CA ARG A 135 -17.84 16.72 -3.05
C ARG A 135 -17.99 18.13 -2.50
N ARG A 136 -17.02 18.61 -1.73
CA ARG A 136 -17.02 19.96 -1.18
C ARG A 136 -17.00 21.02 -2.29
N LEU A 137 -16.14 20.83 -3.29
CA LEU A 137 -16.05 21.71 -4.47
C LEU A 137 -17.35 21.69 -5.28
N ALA A 138 -17.90 20.50 -5.55
CA ALA A 138 -19.16 20.37 -6.29
C ALA A 138 -20.35 21.01 -5.54
N GLN A 139 -20.37 20.92 -4.21
CA GLN A 139 -21.39 21.57 -3.40
C GLN A 139 -21.24 23.11 -3.43
N ALA A 140 -20.02 23.63 -3.30
CA ALA A 140 -19.75 25.06 -3.38
C ALA A 140 -20.15 25.63 -4.76
N GLU A 141 -19.83 24.89 -5.83
CA GLU A 141 -20.23 25.25 -7.20
C GLU A 141 -21.76 25.24 -7.37
N ALA A 142 -22.45 24.23 -6.82
CA ALA A 142 -23.91 24.17 -6.85
C ALA A 142 -24.56 25.32 -6.06
N GLU A 143 -23.97 25.72 -4.93
CA GLU A 143 -24.42 26.87 -4.14
C GLU A 143 -24.19 28.20 -4.88
N GLU A 144 -23.06 28.36 -5.55
CA GLU A 144 -22.78 29.53 -6.39
C GLU A 144 -23.74 29.63 -7.57
N ASP A 145 -24.00 28.51 -8.26
CA ASP A 145 -24.97 28.44 -9.34
C ASP A 145 -26.39 28.76 -8.86
N ALA A 146 -26.79 28.25 -7.69
CA ALA A 146 -28.08 28.58 -7.10
C ALA A 146 -28.23 30.08 -6.79
N ARG A 147 -27.15 30.73 -6.29
CA ARG A 147 -27.12 32.18 -6.07
C ARG A 147 -27.17 32.96 -7.38
N ALA A 148 -26.41 32.55 -8.38
CA ALA A 148 -26.41 33.18 -9.69
C ALA A 148 -27.81 33.15 -10.32
N ILE A 149 -28.52 32.01 -10.25
CA ILE A 149 -29.89 31.87 -10.73
C ILE A 149 -30.84 32.82 -9.97
N ALA A 150 -30.75 32.87 -8.64
CA ALA A 150 -31.61 33.73 -7.82
C ALA A 150 -31.40 35.23 -8.11
N GLU A 151 -30.17 35.62 -8.44
CA GLU A 151 -29.81 37.00 -8.78
C GLU A 151 -29.98 37.32 -10.28
N GLY A 152 -30.48 36.38 -11.10
CA GLY A 152 -30.63 36.54 -12.55
C GLY A 152 -29.30 36.67 -13.30
N ARG A 153 -28.19 36.24 -12.69
CA ARG A 153 -26.84 36.23 -13.27
C ARG A 153 -26.56 34.91 -13.97
N GLU A 154 -25.60 34.95 -14.88
CA GLU A 154 -25.13 33.76 -15.61
C GLU A 154 -24.41 32.77 -14.67
N THR A 155 -24.84 31.50 -14.70
CA THR A 155 -24.25 30.38 -13.95
C THR A 155 -22.90 29.95 -14.51
N ALA A 156 -22.11 29.21 -13.73
CA ALA A 156 -20.86 28.62 -14.17
C ALA A 156 -21.07 27.64 -15.34
N ALA A 157 -22.18 26.87 -15.32
CA ALA A 157 -22.57 26.00 -16.43
C ALA A 157 -22.86 26.77 -17.72
N GLN A 158 -23.65 27.84 -17.65
CA GLN A 158 -23.97 28.69 -18.81
C GLN A 158 -22.71 29.36 -19.37
N ARG A 159 -21.85 29.88 -18.49
CA ARG A 159 -20.58 30.50 -18.88
C ARG A 159 -19.66 29.51 -19.59
N ARG A 160 -19.53 28.28 -19.06
CA ARG A 160 -18.76 27.21 -19.71
C ARG A 160 -19.33 26.82 -21.07
N ALA A 161 -20.66 26.72 -21.18
CA ALA A 161 -21.32 26.42 -22.44
C ALA A 161 -21.07 27.52 -23.49
N ARG A 162 -21.12 28.80 -23.09
CA ARG A 162 -20.79 29.95 -23.95
C ARG A 162 -19.34 29.89 -24.40
N VAL A 163 -18.38 29.73 -23.48
CA VAL A 163 -16.95 29.64 -23.80
C VAL A 163 -16.66 28.44 -24.71
N ALA A 164 -17.30 27.29 -24.49
CA ALA A 164 -17.15 26.13 -25.35
C ALA A 164 -17.76 26.33 -26.75
N ALA A 165 -18.84 27.10 -26.87
CA ALA A 165 -19.41 27.50 -28.16
C ALA A 165 -18.49 28.49 -28.89
N GLU A 166 -17.94 29.47 -28.19
CA GLU A 166 -16.96 30.43 -28.72
C GLU A 166 -15.70 29.70 -29.21
N ALA A 167 -15.14 28.80 -28.41
CA ALA A 167 -13.96 28.01 -28.77
C ALA A 167 -14.20 27.11 -30.00
N ARG A 168 -15.36 26.45 -30.09
CA ARG A 168 -15.73 25.67 -31.28
C ARG A 168 -15.84 26.56 -32.52
N GLY A 169 -16.47 27.72 -32.41
CA GLY A 169 -16.57 28.67 -33.52
C GLY A 169 -15.20 29.18 -33.99
N VAL A 170 -14.22 29.33 -33.10
CA VAL A 170 -12.84 29.67 -33.47
C VAL A 170 -12.15 28.51 -34.19
N ILE A 171 -12.28 27.28 -33.69
CA ILE A 171 -11.70 26.08 -34.32
C ILE A 171 -12.27 25.88 -35.73
N ASP A 172 -13.59 26.04 -35.90
CA ASP A 172 -14.24 25.87 -37.20
C ASP A 172 -13.79 26.94 -38.20
N LYS A 173 -13.58 28.18 -37.75
CA LYS A 173 -13.01 29.26 -38.60
C LYS A 173 -11.56 28.98 -39.01
N ILE A 174 -10.74 28.44 -38.11
CA ILE A 174 -9.36 28.05 -38.43
C ILE A 174 -9.34 26.89 -39.42
N ARG A 175 -10.22 25.89 -39.24
CA ARG A 175 -10.32 24.73 -40.13
C ARG A 175 -10.90 25.07 -41.51
N ALA A 176 -11.75 26.09 -41.59
CA ALA A 176 -12.34 26.58 -42.83
C ALA A 176 -11.45 27.60 -43.57
N ALA A 177 -10.32 28.02 -42.99
CA ALA A 177 -9.37 28.87 -43.68
C ALA A 177 -8.67 28.05 -44.79
N PRO A 178 -8.77 28.45 -46.07
CA PRO A 178 -8.04 27.75 -47.13
C PRO A 178 -6.53 27.94 -46.92
N ASP A 179 -5.77 26.86 -47.12
CA ASP A 179 -4.31 26.88 -47.11
C ASP A 179 -3.79 27.81 -48.21
N ASN A 180 -3.65 29.10 -47.90
CA ASN A 180 -3.00 30.09 -48.77
C ASN A 180 -1.46 29.99 -48.68
N HIS A 181 -0.93 28.77 -48.79
CA HIS A 181 0.48 28.52 -49.02
C HIS A 181 0.64 27.64 -50.26
N HIS A 182 0.46 28.26 -51.43
CA HIS A 182 1.30 28.07 -52.62
C HIS A 182 0.74 28.92 -53.77
N GLN A 183 1.22 30.16 -53.87
CA GLN A 183 1.45 30.84 -55.15
C GLN A 183 2.22 32.13 -54.90
N ALA A 184 3.55 32.02 -55.00
CA ALA A 184 4.46 33.05 -55.48
C ALA A 184 5.71 32.33 -55.99
#